data_AF-A0A6N6S0B5-F1
#
_entry.id   AF-A0A6N6S0B5-F1
#
_cell.length_a   1.000
_cell.length_b   1.000
_cell.length_c   1.000
_cell.angle_alpha   90.00
_cell.angle_beta   90.00
_cell.angle_gamma   90.00
#
_symmetry.space_group_name_H-M   'P 1'
#
loop_
_entity.id
_entity.type
_entity.pdbx_description
1 polymer ?
#
loop_
_entity_poly.entity_id
_entity_poly.type
_entity_poly.pdbx_seq_one_letter_code
_entity_poly.pdbx_strand_id
1 'polypeptide(L)'
;MDLSINMRIKSVASVYRLFLAKIYAFLFARCFCEFPLSHGKSKASRVWFTAVRNKLVFLSVACIIFSFHYSFAGLRHTLLVLFADDSVSKPAWEINSQQSCLARTVLEIAQESYPEIDIDANLRKLGEIVKNVKISLRDETEPEQIVKTINLILFNKLQFAYVQMGDLDSLSLNKVLDTKTGNCVGLSILYLCIAEGLHLPIYGVSVPEHIFVRYDDGDFRKNIETGYEGMFTPDSYYINIPGKRISQISIKNGYYLKNLTRDEVIANIYLNRSLIQKEKGNIQAALQDANRAIQLHDTDAVAFCNRGVIYEKMHDIDRALDDYNEAIALNPD
;
A
#
# COMPACT_ATOMS: atom_id res chain seq x y z
N MET A 1 -21.08 -6.39 -29.12
CA MET A 1 -19.89 -7.12 -29.62
C MET A 1 -19.67 -8.34 -28.73
N ASP A 2 -20.71 -9.17 -28.54
CA ASP A 2 -20.87 -9.94 -27.29
C ASP A 2 -21.45 -11.37 -27.49
N LEU A 3 -21.17 -11.96 -28.66
CA LEU A 3 -21.53 -13.35 -28.97
C LEU A 3 -20.29 -14.24 -29.25
N SER A 4 -19.12 -13.66 -29.52
CA SER A 4 -17.89 -14.39 -29.80
C SER A 4 -17.15 -14.91 -28.55
N ILE A 5 -17.36 -14.26 -27.40
CA ILE A 5 -16.70 -14.62 -26.13
C ILE A 5 -17.36 -15.87 -25.51
N ASN A 6 -18.70 -15.94 -25.52
CA ASN A 6 -19.45 -17.08 -24.99
C ASN A 6 -19.25 -18.39 -25.81
N MET A 7 -18.96 -18.28 -27.12
CA MET A 7 -18.61 -19.43 -27.94
C MET A 7 -17.21 -19.99 -27.64
N ARG A 8 -16.23 -19.14 -27.29
CA ARG A 8 -14.86 -19.57 -26.94
C ARG A 8 -14.78 -20.26 -25.58
N ILE A 9 -15.59 -19.87 -24.60
CA ILE A 9 -15.58 -20.49 -23.26
C ILE A 9 -16.16 -21.92 -23.30
N LYS A 10 -17.21 -22.16 -24.09
CA LYS A 10 -17.79 -23.50 -24.27
C LYS A 10 -16.86 -24.46 -25.02
N SER A 11 -15.99 -23.97 -25.90
CA SER A 11 -15.02 -24.83 -26.61
C SER A 11 -13.88 -25.28 -25.70
N VAL A 12 -13.35 -24.41 -24.83
CA VAL A 12 -12.23 -24.75 -23.93
C VAL A 12 -12.66 -25.76 -22.86
N ALA A 13 -13.84 -25.59 -22.26
CA ALA A 13 -14.37 -26.54 -21.28
C ALA A 13 -14.66 -27.93 -21.88
N SER A 14 -15.13 -27.96 -23.13
CA SER A 14 -15.38 -29.22 -23.88
C SER A 14 -14.08 -29.95 -24.23
N VAL A 15 -13.05 -29.21 -24.66
CA VAL A 15 -11.72 -29.75 -24.94
C VAL A 15 -11.06 -30.30 -23.67
N TYR A 16 -11.23 -29.62 -22.54
CA TYR A 16 -10.69 -30.06 -21.25
C TYR A 16 -11.36 -31.34 -20.72
N ARG A 17 -12.69 -31.48 -20.89
CA ARG A 17 -13.41 -32.73 -20.55
C ARG A 17 -12.98 -33.90 -21.43
N LEU A 18 -12.78 -33.68 -22.73
CA LEU A 18 -12.27 -34.70 -23.66
C LEU A 18 -10.83 -35.12 -23.34
N PHE A 19 -9.99 -34.18 -22.91
CA PHE A 19 -8.61 -34.46 -22.51
C PHE A 19 -8.55 -35.27 -21.20
N LEU A 20 -9.33 -34.88 -20.18
CA LEU A 20 -9.43 -35.61 -18.92
C LEU A 20 -10.03 -37.02 -19.12
N ALA A 21 -11.04 -37.16 -19.97
CA ALA A 21 -11.64 -38.46 -20.30
C ALA A 21 -10.62 -39.40 -21.00
N LYS A 22 -9.77 -38.87 -21.89
CA LYS A 22 -8.70 -39.65 -22.53
C LYS A 22 -7.60 -40.06 -21.54
N ILE A 23 -7.22 -39.19 -20.61
CA ILE A 23 -6.24 -39.52 -19.55
C ILE A 23 -6.81 -40.58 -18.60
N TYR A 24 -8.06 -40.45 -18.18
CA TYR A 24 -8.73 -41.47 -17.37
C TYR A 24 -8.86 -42.81 -18.11
N ALA A 25 -9.25 -42.80 -19.38
CA ALA A 25 -9.33 -44.01 -20.20
C ALA A 25 -7.94 -44.68 -20.40
N PHE A 26 -6.89 -43.88 -20.60
CA PHE A 26 -5.51 -44.38 -20.75
C PHE A 26 -4.97 -44.99 -19.45
N LEU A 27 -5.23 -44.35 -18.29
CA LEU A 27 -4.86 -44.86 -16.98
C LEU A 27 -5.68 -46.09 -16.57
N PHE A 28 -6.96 -46.15 -16.95
CA PHE A 28 -7.82 -47.30 -16.66
C PHE A 28 -7.47 -48.52 -17.53
N ALA A 29 -7.15 -48.32 -18.81
CA ALA A 29 -6.73 -49.39 -19.73
C ALA A 29 -5.36 -49.98 -19.34
N ARG A 30 -4.42 -49.17 -18.84
CA ARG A 30 -3.11 -49.66 -18.38
C ARG A 30 -3.15 -50.42 -17.04
N CYS A 31 -4.17 -50.20 -16.22
CA CYS A 31 -4.34 -50.92 -14.95
C CYS A 31 -4.97 -52.32 -15.10
N PHE A 32 -5.54 -52.66 -16.26
CA PHE A 32 -6.26 -53.93 -16.48
C PHE A 32 -5.69 -54.83 -17.58
N CYS A 33 -4.67 -54.40 -18.34
CA CYS A 33 -4.15 -55.17 -19.49
C CYS A 33 -2.84 -55.94 -19.25
N GLU A 34 -2.25 -55.92 -18.06
CA GLU A 34 -1.15 -56.82 -17.72
C GLU A 34 -1.46 -57.53 -16.40
N PHE A 35 -2.03 -58.74 -16.48
CA PHE A 35 -1.70 -59.92 -15.65
C PHE A 35 -2.76 -61.03 -15.92
N PRO A 36 -2.38 -62.17 -16.52
CA PRO A 36 -3.29 -63.29 -16.67
C PRO A 36 -3.63 -63.90 -15.30
N LEU A 37 -4.90 -64.26 -15.11
CA LEU A 37 -5.40 -65.01 -13.97
C LEU A 37 -4.71 -66.38 -13.89
N SER A 38 -3.62 -66.50 -13.12
CA SER A 38 -3.06 -67.80 -12.72
C SER A 38 -3.35 -68.06 -11.25
N HIS A 39 -4.14 -69.10 -10.99
CA HIS A 39 -4.47 -69.58 -9.66
C HIS A 39 -3.22 -69.95 -8.83
N GLY A 40 -3.21 -69.49 -7.58
CA GLY A 40 -2.36 -70.02 -6.51
C GLY A 40 -1.06 -69.25 -6.23
N LYS A 41 -1.09 -68.21 -5.37
CA LYS A 41 0.10 -67.72 -4.65
C LYS A 41 -0.21 -67.26 -3.22
N SER A 42 0.79 -67.46 -2.35
CA SER A 42 0.77 -67.41 -0.88
C SER A 42 0.56 -66.00 -0.29
N LYS A 43 0.31 -65.94 1.04
CA LYS A 43 0.03 -64.72 1.84
C LYS A 43 1.04 -63.58 1.63
N ALA A 44 2.29 -63.90 1.29
CA ALA A 44 3.35 -62.92 1.02
C ALA A 44 3.15 -62.12 -0.28
N SER A 45 2.55 -62.72 -1.31
CA SER A 45 2.26 -62.03 -2.58
C SER A 45 1.20 -60.94 -2.40
N ARG A 46 0.16 -61.19 -1.59
CA ARG A 46 -0.90 -60.22 -1.30
C ARG A 46 -0.39 -58.96 -0.60
N VAL A 47 0.54 -59.10 0.36
CA VAL A 47 1.11 -57.94 1.08
C VAL A 47 1.97 -57.06 0.16
N TRP A 48 2.71 -57.67 -0.76
CA TRP A 48 3.50 -56.95 -1.75
C TRP A 48 2.63 -56.17 -2.75
N PHE A 49 1.53 -56.78 -3.22
CA PHE A 49 0.55 -56.12 -4.09
C PHE A 49 -0.11 -54.91 -3.42
N THR A 50 -0.47 -54.99 -2.14
CA THR A 50 -1.06 -53.84 -1.42
C THR A 50 -0.06 -52.71 -1.22
N ALA A 51 1.21 -53.02 -0.96
CA ALA A 51 2.27 -52.03 -0.76
C ALA A 51 2.63 -51.28 -2.06
N VAL A 52 2.70 -51.99 -3.20
CA VAL A 52 2.97 -51.38 -4.51
C VAL A 52 1.77 -50.53 -4.97
N ARG A 53 0.53 -51.01 -4.74
CA ARG A 53 -0.69 -50.24 -5.05
C ARG A 53 -0.76 -48.94 -4.25
N ASN A 54 -0.45 -48.98 -2.96
CA ASN A 54 -0.47 -47.77 -2.12
C ASN A 54 0.63 -46.77 -2.47
N LYS A 55 1.82 -47.22 -2.89
CA LYS A 55 2.90 -46.33 -3.37
C LYS A 55 2.55 -45.66 -4.71
N LEU A 56 1.90 -46.37 -5.64
CA LEU A 56 1.47 -45.81 -6.93
C LEU A 56 0.29 -44.83 -6.79
N VAL A 57 -0.63 -45.06 -5.85
CA VAL A 57 -1.68 -44.10 -5.49
C VAL A 57 -1.07 -42.83 -4.86
N PHE A 58 -0.05 -42.96 -4.02
CA PHE A 58 0.65 -41.80 -3.46
C PHE A 58 1.39 -40.97 -4.52
N LEU A 59 2.06 -41.62 -5.47
CA LEU A 59 2.77 -40.94 -6.57
C LEU A 59 1.81 -40.23 -7.55
N SER A 60 0.63 -40.82 -7.81
CA SER A 60 -0.38 -40.19 -8.68
C SER A 60 -1.10 -39.03 -8.00
N VAL A 61 -1.41 -39.12 -6.70
CA VAL A 61 -1.96 -38.00 -5.92
C VAL A 61 -0.93 -36.87 -5.78
N ALA A 62 0.35 -37.19 -5.56
CA ALA A 62 1.42 -36.19 -5.51
C ALA A 62 1.60 -35.47 -6.85
N CYS A 63 1.54 -36.19 -7.98
CA CYS A 63 1.60 -35.56 -9.32
C CYS A 63 0.37 -34.69 -9.61
N ILE A 64 -0.83 -35.08 -9.16
CA ILE A 64 -2.04 -34.25 -9.29
C ILE A 64 -1.90 -32.98 -8.45
N ILE A 65 -1.40 -33.06 -7.20
CA ILE A 65 -1.18 -31.89 -6.33
C ILE A 65 -0.11 -30.96 -6.91
N PHE A 66 0.99 -31.51 -7.46
CA PHE A 66 2.04 -30.72 -8.11
C PHE A 66 1.54 -30.05 -9.41
N SER A 67 0.73 -30.75 -10.20
CA SER A 67 0.11 -30.22 -11.42
C SER A 67 -0.96 -29.16 -11.12
N PHE A 68 -1.68 -29.30 -9.99
CA PHE A 68 -2.61 -28.29 -9.48
C PHE A 68 -1.87 -27.04 -8.97
N HIS A 69 -0.71 -27.19 -8.31
CA HIS A 69 0.10 -26.03 -7.90
C HIS A 69 0.67 -25.25 -9.08
N TYR A 70 1.14 -25.94 -10.14
CA TYR A 70 1.69 -25.27 -11.32
C TYR A 70 0.62 -24.68 -12.25
N SER A 71 -0.55 -25.34 -12.39
CA SER A 71 -1.63 -24.84 -13.26
C SER A 71 -2.41 -23.67 -12.65
N PHE A 72 -2.42 -23.53 -11.32
CA PHE A 72 -3.04 -22.39 -10.63
C PHE A 72 -2.12 -21.18 -10.41
N ALA A 73 -0.80 -21.35 -10.52
CA ALA A 73 0.13 -20.21 -10.49
C ALA A 73 -0.08 -19.29 -11.71
N GLY A 74 -0.31 -19.87 -12.90
CA GLY A 74 -0.60 -19.11 -14.12
C GLY A 74 -2.02 -18.51 -14.16
N LEU A 75 -3.03 -19.21 -13.63
CA LEU A 75 -4.41 -18.68 -13.61
C LEU A 75 -4.66 -17.65 -12.50
N ARG A 76 -3.95 -17.71 -11.36
CA ARG A 76 -4.04 -16.65 -10.33
C ARG A 76 -3.51 -15.32 -10.83
N HIS A 77 -2.43 -15.33 -11.63
CA HIS A 77 -1.93 -14.10 -12.26
C HIS A 77 -2.87 -13.52 -13.31
N THR A 78 -3.71 -14.35 -13.95
CA THR A 78 -4.59 -13.88 -15.03
C THR A 78 -5.99 -13.47 -14.53
N LEU A 79 -6.42 -13.93 -13.35
CA LEU A 79 -7.74 -13.62 -12.76
C LEU A 79 -7.74 -12.49 -11.72
N LEU A 80 -6.58 -12.07 -11.22
CA LEU A 80 -6.44 -10.93 -10.29
C LEU A 80 -6.18 -9.58 -10.97
N VAL A 81 -6.00 -9.55 -12.30
CA VAL A 81 -5.73 -8.33 -13.09
C VAL A 81 -7.02 -7.74 -13.70
N LEU A 82 -8.20 -8.27 -13.36
CA LEU A 82 -9.46 -7.86 -14.02
C LEU A 82 -10.19 -6.67 -13.37
N PHE A 83 -9.71 -6.09 -12.26
CA PHE A 83 -10.41 -4.96 -11.60
C PHE A 83 -9.51 -3.94 -10.87
N ALA A 84 -8.29 -3.69 -11.33
CA ALA A 84 -7.58 -2.46 -10.99
C ALA A 84 -7.47 -1.64 -12.28
N ASP A 85 -8.31 -0.62 -12.38
CA ASP A 85 -8.17 0.39 -13.43
C ASP A 85 -6.94 1.23 -13.06
N ASP A 86 -5.76 0.79 -13.51
CA ASP A 86 -4.47 1.47 -13.28
C ASP A 86 -4.32 2.76 -14.12
N SER A 87 -5.42 3.32 -14.64
CA SER A 87 -5.43 4.58 -15.41
C SER A 87 -5.46 5.84 -14.54
N VAL A 88 -5.00 5.77 -13.28
CA VAL A 88 -4.86 6.96 -12.44
C VAL A 88 -3.71 7.81 -13.00
N SER A 89 -4.03 9.04 -13.38
CA SER A 89 -3.07 10.01 -13.93
C SER A 89 -1.79 10.06 -13.09
N LYS A 90 -0.62 9.99 -13.73
CA LYS A 90 0.67 10.20 -13.06
C LYS A 90 0.59 11.53 -12.29
N PRO A 91 0.81 11.53 -10.96
CA PRO A 91 0.76 12.76 -10.18
C PRO A 91 1.79 13.75 -10.74
N ALA A 92 1.40 15.02 -10.80
CA ALA A 92 2.23 16.13 -11.27
C ALA A 92 3.36 16.48 -10.27
N TRP A 93 4.01 15.49 -9.68
CA TRP A 93 5.26 15.72 -8.95
C TRP A 93 6.37 15.95 -9.97
N GLU A 94 6.36 17.13 -10.57
CA GLU A 94 7.55 17.66 -11.22
C GLU A 94 8.44 18.26 -10.13
N ILE A 95 9.67 17.78 -10.02
CA ILE A 95 10.68 18.34 -9.12
C ILE A 95 11.08 19.71 -9.70
N ASN A 96 10.26 20.74 -9.44
CA ASN A 96 10.49 22.10 -9.88
C ASN A 96 11.55 22.76 -8.99
N SER A 97 12.63 23.25 -9.60
CA SER A 97 13.79 23.86 -8.96
C SER A 97 13.54 25.28 -8.40
N GLN A 98 12.37 25.88 -8.64
CA GLN A 98 12.03 27.22 -8.14
C GLN A 98 11.25 27.23 -6.82
N GLN A 99 10.73 26.08 -6.36
CA GLN A 99 9.99 25.97 -5.10
C GLN A 99 10.90 25.42 -4.00
N SER A 100 10.74 25.90 -2.76
CA SER A 100 11.41 25.33 -1.58
C SER A 100 11.17 23.82 -1.51
N CYS A 101 12.21 23.03 -1.21
CA CYS A 101 12.06 21.57 -1.11
C CYS A 101 11.09 21.20 0.02
N LEU A 102 10.46 20.02 -0.09
CA LEU A 102 9.50 19.53 0.89
C LEU A 102 10.09 19.54 2.31
N ALA A 103 11.34 19.10 2.45
CA ALA A 103 12.01 19.06 3.75
C ALA A 103 12.09 20.43 4.44
N ARG A 104 12.44 21.49 3.69
CA ARG A 104 12.48 22.85 4.26
C ARG A 104 11.08 23.31 4.63
N THR A 105 10.11 23.13 3.74
CA THR A 105 8.72 23.51 3.98
C THR A 105 8.16 22.85 5.25
N VAL A 106 8.39 21.54 5.43
CA VAL A 106 7.90 20.82 6.62
C VAL A 106 8.63 21.24 7.89
N LEU A 107 9.91 21.61 7.82
CA LEU A 107 10.63 22.17 8.96
C LEU A 107 10.12 23.58 9.32
N GLU A 108 9.79 24.42 8.35
CA GLU A 108 9.17 25.72 8.59
C GLU A 108 7.80 25.57 9.27
N ILE A 109 6.99 24.58 8.84
CA ILE A 109 5.75 24.21 9.53
C ILE A 109 6.05 23.81 10.98
N ALA A 110 7.02 22.93 11.20
CA ALA A 110 7.39 22.50 12.55
C ALA A 110 7.86 23.67 13.43
N GLN A 111 8.57 24.66 12.86
CA GLN A 111 9.07 25.83 13.59
C GLN A 111 7.94 26.68 14.21
N GLU A 112 6.72 26.64 13.66
CA GLU A 112 5.57 27.32 14.28
C GLU A 112 5.20 26.72 15.66
N SER A 113 5.45 25.42 15.85
CA SER A 113 5.27 24.72 17.14
C SER A 113 6.56 24.69 17.98
N TYR A 114 7.71 24.78 17.33
CA TYR A 114 9.05 24.72 17.95
C TYR A 114 9.91 25.89 17.44
N PRO A 115 9.68 27.13 17.91
CA PRO A 115 10.36 28.33 17.39
C PRO A 115 11.89 28.28 17.50
N GLU A 116 12.42 27.44 18.38
CA GLU A 116 13.84 27.27 18.65
C GLU A 116 14.59 26.43 17.62
N ILE A 117 13.90 25.76 16.68
CA ILE A 117 14.56 24.82 15.78
C ILE A 117 15.47 25.52 14.78
N ASP A 118 16.67 24.98 14.60
CA ASP A 118 17.57 25.33 13.49
C ASP A 118 17.20 24.49 12.27
N ILE A 119 16.55 25.12 11.29
CA ILE A 119 16.12 24.48 10.05
C ILE A 119 17.34 23.93 9.28
N ASP A 120 18.43 24.69 9.19
CA ASP A 120 19.59 24.27 8.41
C ASP A 120 20.34 23.11 9.07
N ALA A 121 20.35 23.05 10.41
CA ALA A 121 20.87 21.88 11.13
C ALA A 121 20.05 20.61 10.85
N ASN A 122 18.72 20.71 10.81
CA ASN A 122 17.86 19.58 10.49
C ASN A 122 18.00 19.16 9.02
N LEU A 123 18.12 20.10 8.09
CA LEU A 123 18.42 19.82 6.70
C LEU A 123 19.77 19.12 6.52
N ARG A 124 20.81 19.48 7.29
CA ARG A 124 22.09 18.76 7.29
C ARG A 124 21.95 17.33 7.78
N LYS A 125 21.18 17.07 8.85
CA LYS A 125 20.89 15.71 9.34
C LYS A 125 20.23 14.86 8.25
N LEU A 126 19.18 15.39 7.63
CA LEU A 126 18.50 14.72 6.52
C LEU A 126 19.43 14.51 5.32
N GLY A 127 20.24 15.49 4.97
CA GLY A 127 21.20 15.42 3.87
C GLY A 127 22.22 14.29 4.05
N GLU A 128 22.71 14.05 5.28
CA GLU A 128 23.58 12.91 5.56
C GLU A 128 22.84 11.55 5.42
N ILE A 129 21.55 11.48 5.78
CA ILE A 129 20.74 10.27 5.53
C ILE A 129 20.61 10.03 4.02
N VAL A 130 20.22 11.05 3.25
CA VAL A 130 20.08 10.98 1.78
C VAL A 130 21.39 10.54 1.13
N LYS A 131 22.52 11.14 1.54
CA LYS A 131 23.86 10.78 1.07
C LYS A 131 24.21 9.34 1.38
N ASN A 132 23.92 8.85 2.58
CA ASN A 132 24.17 7.45 2.97
C ASN A 132 23.33 6.46 2.16
N VAL A 133 22.08 6.80 1.87
CA VAL A 133 21.21 6.03 0.97
C VAL A 133 21.81 6.02 -0.44
N LYS A 134 22.14 7.18 -0.99
CA LYS A 134 22.74 7.31 -2.33
C LYS A 134 24.01 6.46 -2.49
N ILE A 135 24.92 6.51 -1.51
CA ILE A 135 26.15 5.70 -1.50
C ILE A 135 25.82 4.20 -1.49
N SER A 136 24.79 3.79 -0.75
CA SER A 136 24.40 2.38 -0.64
C SER A 136 23.70 1.88 -1.90
N LEU A 137 22.92 2.73 -2.57
CA LEU A 137 22.25 2.41 -3.84
C LEU A 137 23.23 2.26 -5.00
N ARG A 138 24.31 3.06 -5.04
CA ARG A 138 25.22 3.13 -6.19
C ARG A 138 24.44 3.42 -7.49
N ASP A 139 24.42 2.48 -8.42
CA ASP A 139 23.73 2.55 -9.71
C ASP A 139 22.49 1.63 -9.75
N GLU A 140 21.97 1.19 -8.59
CA GLU A 140 20.78 0.35 -8.51
C GLU A 140 19.55 1.06 -9.09
N THR A 141 18.83 0.35 -9.97
CA THR A 141 17.64 0.84 -10.66
C THR A 141 16.39 0.03 -10.32
N GLU A 142 16.54 -1.17 -9.74
CA GLU A 142 15.40 -2.03 -9.42
C GLU A 142 14.57 -1.46 -8.26
N PRO A 143 13.28 -1.12 -8.47
CA PRO A 143 12.43 -0.47 -7.47
C PRO A 143 12.41 -1.18 -6.11
N GLU A 144 12.34 -2.51 -6.13
CA GLU A 144 12.32 -3.30 -4.89
C GLU A 144 13.63 -3.18 -4.10
N GLN A 145 14.78 -3.14 -4.78
CA GLN A 145 16.08 -3.03 -4.12
C GLN A 145 16.34 -1.62 -3.63
N ILE A 146 15.84 -0.61 -4.35
CA ILE A 146 15.86 0.78 -3.90
C ILE A 146 15.13 0.91 -2.57
N VAL A 147 13.87 0.46 -2.51
CA VAL A 147 13.06 0.51 -1.29
C VAL A 147 13.68 -0.30 -0.15
N LYS A 148 14.16 -1.53 -0.43
CA LYS A 148 14.84 -2.36 0.60
C LYS A 148 16.07 -1.66 1.18
N THR A 149 16.84 -0.95 0.34
CA THR A 149 18.03 -0.22 0.78
C THR A 149 17.67 0.97 1.66
N ILE A 150 16.64 1.73 1.28
CA ILE A 150 16.10 2.82 2.12
C ILE A 150 15.66 2.27 3.48
N ASN A 151 14.85 1.20 3.48
CA ASN A 151 14.32 0.58 4.71
C ASN A 151 15.44 0.02 5.61
N LEU A 152 16.46 -0.63 5.01
CA LEU A 152 17.63 -1.10 5.73
C LEU A 152 18.36 0.05 6.44
N ILE A 153 18.50 1.19 5.78
CA ILE A 153 19.17 2.35 6.38
C ILE A 153 18.31 2.96 7.48
N LEU A 154 17.03 3.24 7.21
CA LEU A 154 16.15 3.89 8.17
C LEU A 154 15.88 3.03 9.40
N PHE A 155 15.33 1.84 9.20
CA PHE A 155 14.80 1.03 10.30
C PHE A 155 15.87 0.14 10.94
N ASN A 156 16.80 -0.41 10.14
CA ASN A 156 17.80 -1.35 10.67
C ASN A 156 19.12 -0.69 11.07
N LYS A 157 19.65 0.28 10.31
CA LYS A 157 20.93 0.93 10.67
C LYS A 157 20.73 2.14 11.58
N LEU A 158 19.80 3.03 11.22
CA LEU A 158 19.54 4.25 11.96
C LEU A 158 18.56 4.05 13.12
N GLN A 159 17.82 2.93 13.14
CA GLN A 159 16.90 2.55 14.21
C GLN A 159 15.74 3.53 14.37
N PHE A 160 15.20 4.04 13.26
CA PHE A 160 13.91 4.74 13.30
C PHE A 160 12.80 3.75 13.69
N ALA A 161 11.87 4.17 14.55
CA ALA A 161 10.82 3.31 15.07
C ALA A 161 9.44 3.96 14.98
N TYR A 162 8.44 3.15 14.65
CA TYR A 162 7.05 3.56 14.66
C TYR A 162 6.51 3.68 16.08
N VAL A 163 5.76 4.75 16.33
CA VAL A 163 4.93 4.91 17.53
C VAL A 163 3.50 5.18 17.13
N GLN A 164 2.55 4.57 17.83
CA GLN A 164 1.12 4.81 17.60
C GLN A 164 0.65 6.17 18.13
N MET A 165 1.45 6.82 18.98
CA MET A 165 1.10 8.10 19.60
C MET A 165 0.87 9.16 18.52
N GLY A 166 -0.29 9.81 18.56
CA GLY A 166 -0.64 10.95 17.70
C GLY A 166 -0.31 12.27 18.39
N ASP A 167 0.96 12.60 18.53
CA ASP A 167 1.40 13.87 19.10
C ASP A 167 2.26 14.68 18.12
N LEU A 168 2.55 15.93 18.49
CA LEU A 168 3.32 16.83 17.63
C LEU A 168 4.77 16.33 17.45
N ASP A 169 5.33 15.65 18.45
CA ASP A 169 6.72 15.16 18.40
C ASP A 169 6.86 14.00 17.41
N SER A 170 5.93 13.06 17.42
CA SER A 170 5.87 11.94 16.48
C SER A 170 5.46 12.33 15.06
N LEU A 171 4.86 13.52 14.88
CA LEU A 171 4.50 14.09 13.58
C LEU A 171 5.64 14.94 12.96
N SER A 172 6.32 15.75 13.77
CA SER A 172 7.17 16.85 13.28
C SER A 172 8.56 16.36 12.87
N LEU A 173 8.99 16.68 11.64
CA LEU A 173 10.24 16.16 11.07
C LEU A 173 11.49 16.42 11.93
N ASN A 174 11.60 17.58 12.57
CA ASN A 174 12.73 17.88 13.47
C ASN A 174 12.78 16.90 14.65
N LYS A 175 11.63 16.64 15.28
CA LYS A 175 11.52 15.72 16.41
C LYS A 175 11.75 14.28 15.97
N VAL A 176 11.16 13.87 14.85
CA VAL A 176 11.41 12.55 14.26
C VAL A 176 12.89 12.32 13.99
N LEU A 177 13.61 13.30 13.45
CA LEU A 177 15.07 13.20 13.23
C LEU A 177 15.87 13.11 14.54
N ASP A 178 15.44 13.80 15.59
CA ASP A 178 16.11 13.84 16.89
C ASP A 178 15.87 12.57 17.72
N THR A 179 14.60 12.16 17.84
CA THR A 179 14.18 11.04 18.67
C THR A 179 14.27 9.70 17.96
N LYS A 180 14.33 9.74 16.61
CA LYS A 180 14.21 8.56 15.75
C LYS A 180 12.89 7.80 15.95
N THR A 181 11.86 8.50 16.40
CA THR A 181 10.52 7.94 16.57
C THR A 181 9.53 8.78 15.79
N GLY A 182 8.58 8.14 15.11
CA GLY A 182 7.53 8.85 14.39
C GLY A 182 6.26 8.01 14.28
N ASN A 183 5.14 8.69 14.16
CA ASN A 183 3.90 8.03 13.77
C ASN A 183 3.88 7.77 12.26
N CYS A 184 2.76 7.29 11.74
CA CYS A 184 2.65 6.97 10.31
C CYS A 184 2.93 8.19 9.43
N VAL A 185 2.42 9.36 9.82
CA VAL A 185 2.62 10.62 9.10
C VAL A 185 4.07 11.07 9.20
N GLY A 186 4.65 11.13 10.41
CA GLY A 186 6.02 11.59 10.64
C GLY A 186 7.07 10.75 9.90
N LEU A 187 6.93 9.42 9.93
CA LEU A 187 7.83 8.53 9.19
C LEU A 187 7.59 8.62 7.67
N SER A 188 6.36 8.80 7.21
CA SER A 188 6.04 9.03 5.80
C SER A 188 6.67 10.33 5.29
N ILE A 189 6.60 11.42 6.06
CA ILE A 189 7.26 12.70 5.75
C ILE A 189 8.76 12.49 5.57
N LEU A 190 9.42 11.82 6.52
CA LEU A 190 10.86 11.52 6.44
C LEU A 190 11.17 10.75 5.15
N TYR A 191 10.37 9.73 4.83
CA TYR A 191 10.53 8.92 3.63
C TYR A 191 10.40 9.74 2.35
N LEU A 192 9.38 10.60 2.26
CA LEU A 192 9.14 11.47 1.11
C LEU A 192 10.26 12.50 0.94
N CYS A 193 10.77 13.06 2.03
CA CYS A 193 11.91 13.98 1.98
C CYS A 193 13.18 13.30 1.44
N ILE A 194 13.41 12.03 1.81
CA ILE A 194 14.53 11.23 1.28
C ILE A 194 14.32 10.93 -0.21
N ALA A 195 13.11 10.51 -0.59
CA ALA A 195 12.77 10.22 -1.97
C ALA A 195 12.95 11.46 -2.86
N GLU A 196 12.50 12.63 -2.41
CA GLU A 196 12.68 13.89 -3.11
C GLU A 196 14.17 14.22 -3.32
N GLY A 197 14.99 14.07 -2.27
CA GLY A 197 16.44 14.29 -2.35
C GLY A 197 17.19 13.29 -3.24
N LEU A 198 16.58 12.15 -3.56
CA LEU A 198 17.11 11.12 -4.46
C LEU A 198 16.45 11.14 -5.84
N HIS A 199 15.46 12.01 -6.07
CA HIS A 199 14.65 12.05 -7.29
C HIS A 199 13.96 10.71 -7.60
N LEU A 200 13.45 10.03 -6.57
CA LEU A 200 12.74 8.76 -6.70
C LEU A 200 11.24 8.98 -6.90
N PRO A 201 10.55 8.14 -7.70
CA PRO A 201 9.11 8.22 -7.94
C PRO A 201 8.35 7.61 -6.75
N ILE A 202 8.49 8.23 -5.57
CA ILE A 202 7.81 7.81 -4.35
C ILE A 202 6.87 8.93 -3.91
N TYR A 203 5.61 8.57 -3.71
CA TYR A 203 4.51 9.49 -3.51
C TYR A 203 3.85 9.25 -2.16
N GLY A 204 3.30 10.30 -1.56
CA GLY A 204 2.34 10.13 -0.46
C GLY A 204 1.05 9.54 -1.00
N VAL A 205 0.32 8.80 -0.17
CA VAL A 205 -0.99 8.25 -0.49
C VAL A 205 -1.87 8.35 0.74
N SER A 206 -3.06 8.95 0.57
CA SER A 206 -4.05 9.04 1.64
C SER A 206 -5.07 7.92 1.58
N VAL A 207 -5.46 7.47 2.76
CA VAL A 207 -6.65 6.67 3.05
C VAL A 207 -7.33 7.28 4.28
N PRO A 208 -8.56 6.87 4.64
CA PRO A 208 -9.21 7.41 5.85
C PRO A 208 -8.29 7.27 7.07
N GLU A 209 -8.04 8.39 7.75
CA GLU A 209 -7.23 8.50 8.98
C GLU A 209 -5.77 8.06 8.88
N HIS A 210 -5.22 7.81 7.68
CA HIS A 210 -3.86 7.31 7.52
C HIS A 210 -3.22 7.77 6.21
N ILE A 211 -1.92 8.06 6.28
CA ILE A 211 -1.07 8.34 5.12
C ILE A 211 0.09 7.36 5.12
N PHE A 212 0.40 6.84 3.94
CA PHE A 212 1.58 6.02 3.69
C PHE A 212 2.31 6.52 2.44
N VAL A 213 3.41 5.87 2.07
CA VAL A 213 4.15 6.21 0.86
C VAL A 213 4.12 5.07 -0.16
N ARG A 214 4.22 5.36 -1.45
CA ARG A 214 4.14 4.36 -2.52
C ARG A 214 5.23 4.62 -3.54
N TYR A 215 5.95 3.57 -3.93
CA TYR A 215 6.77 3.63 -5.15
C TYR A 215 5.86 3.44 -6.36
N ASP A 216 5.95 4.33 -7.35
CA ASP A 216 5.12 4.31 -8.55
C ASP A 216 5.81 4.97 -9.76
N ASP A 217 6.55 4.20 -10.56
CA ASP A 217 7.15 4.70 -11.82
C ASP A 217 6.23 4.52 -13.05
N GLY A 218 5.07 3.89 -12.85
CA GLY A 218 4.11 3.48 -13.88
C GLY A 218 4.22 2.02 -14.31
N ASP A 219 5.36 1.36 -14.10
CA ASP A 219 5.56 -0.07 -14.37
C ASP A 219 5.57 -0.89 -13.07
N PHE A 220 6.10 -0.31 -11.99
CA PHE A 220 6.15 -0.86 -10.66
C PHE A 220 5.38 0.06 -9.68
N ARG A 221 4.34 -0.52 -9.06
CA ARG A 221 3.47 0.18 -8.12
C ARG A 221 3.28 -0.63 -6.84
N LYS A 222 3.87 -0.19 -5.72
CA LYS A 222 3.70 -0.84 -4.40
C LYS A 222 3.69 0.16 -3.25
N ASN A 223 2.76 -0.03 -2.31
CA ASN A 223 2.67 0.75 -1.08
C ASN A 223 3.76 0.31 -0.12
N ILE A 224 4.31 1.25 0.62
CA ILE A 224 5.40 1.11 1.57
C ILE A 224 4.86 1.58 2.91
N GLU A 225 4.60 0.64 3.81
CA GLU A 225 4.01 0.95 5.11
C GLU A 225 5.09 1.27 6.13
N THR A 226 5.30 2.56 6.39
CA THR A 226 6.34 3.05 7.29
C THR A 226 6.09 2.65 8.75
N GLY A 227 4.83 2.39 9.13
CA GLY A 227 4.48 1.84 10.44
C GLY A 227 4.95 0.40 10.66
N TYR A 228 5.25 -0.33 9.58
CA TYR A 228 5.79 -1.69 9.59
C TYR A 228 7.12 -1.75 8.82
N GLU A 229 8.03 -0.81 9.12
CA GLU A 229 9.41 -0.79 8.63
C GLU A 229 9.53 -0.79 7.09
N GLY A 230 8.56 -0.17 6.42
CA GLY A 230 8.51 -0.06 4.96
C GLY A 230 8.12 -1.35 4.26
N MET A 231 7.39 -2.24 4.93
CA MET A 231 6.81 -3.44 4.33
C MET A 231 5.97 -3.09 3.11
N PHE A 232 6.11 -3.88 2.04
CA PHE A 232 5.26 -3.74 0.87
C PHE A 232 3.84 -4.25 1.15
N THR A 233 2.85 -3.42 0.87
CA THR A 233 1.42 -3.77 0.94
C THR A 233 0.72 -3.48 -0.39
N PRO A 234 -0.23 -4.31 -0.82
CA PRO A 234 -1.08 -3.99 -1.97
C PRO A 234 -2.21 -3.04 -1.56
N ASP A 235 -2.84 -2.35 -2.51
CA ASP A 235 -4.04 -1.53 -2.25
C ASP A 235 -5.16 -2.36 -1.59
N SER A 236 -5.27 -3.65 -1.96
CA SER A 236 -6.23 -4.58 -1.38
C SER A 236 -6.06 -4.79 0.12
N TYR A 237 -4.89 -4.49 0.70
CA TYR A 237 -4.70 -4.46 2.15
C TYR A 237 -5.57 -3.37 2.77
N TYR A 238 -5.46 -2.12 2.29
CA TYR A 238 -6.20 -0.97 2.81
C TYR A 238 -7.70 -1.03 2.51
N ILE A 239 -8.06 -1.57 1.34
CA ILE A 239 -9.48 -1.73 0.95
C ILE A 239 -10.21 -2.69 1.89
N ASN A 240 -9.54 -3.76 2.35
CA ASN A 240 -10.19 -4.85 3.07
C ASN A 240 -9.92 -4.84 4.58
N ILE A 241 -9.43 -3.73 5.14
CA ILE A 241 -9.25 -3.61 6.60
C ILE A 241 -10.63 -3.70 7.27
N PRO A 242 -10.86 -4.68 8.16
CA PRO A 242 -12.13 -4.79 8.87
C PRO A 242 -12.44 -3.50 9.65
N GLY A 243 -13.63 -2.93 9.42
CA GLY A 243 -14.07 -1.70 10.08
C GLY A 243 -13.50 -0.39 9.50
N LYS A 244 -12.58 -0.44 8.52
CA LYS A 244 -12.02 0.73 7.82
C LYS A 244 -12.10 0.60 6.30
N ARG A 245 -13.19 0.03 5.81
CA ARG A 245 -13.35 -0.30 4.38
C ARG A 245 -13.44 0.98 3.55
N ILE A 246 -12.52 1.13 2.60
CA ILE A 246 -12.60 2.18 1.59
C ILE A 246 -13.66 1.77 0.56
N SER A 247 -14.64 2.63 0.33
CA SER A 247 -15.68 2.43 -0.68
C SER A 247 -15.07 2.37 -2.08
N GLN A 248 -15.62 1.51 -2.95
CA GLN A 248 -15.17 1.47 -4.34
C GLN A 248 -15.51 2.74 -5.11
N ILE A 249 -16.55 3.45 -4.70
CA ILE A 249 -16.90 4.75 -5.28
C ILE A 249 -15.83 5.78 -4.88
N SER A 250 -15.36 5.78 -3.61
CA SER A 250 -14.29 6.67 -3.19
C SER A 250 -12.98 6.46 -3.94
N ILE A 251 -12.63 5.19 -4.23
CA ILE A 251 -11.43 4.87 -5.03
C ILE A 251 -11.62 5.34 -6.47
N LYS A 252 -12.78 5.03 -7.08
CA LYS A 252 -13.09 5.41 -8.46
C LYS A 252 -13.11 6.94 -8.67
N ASN A 253 -13.60 7.68 -7.68
CA ASN A 253 -13.65 9.14 -7.71
C ASN A 253 -12.30 9.78 -7.33
N GLY A 254 -11.29 8.98 -6.97
CA GLY A 254 -9.95 9.46 -6.64
C GLY A 254 -9.85 10.15 -5.28
N TYR A 255 -10.78 9.89 -4.36
CA TYR A 255 -10.71 10.44 -2.99
C TYR A 255 -9.59 9.80 -2.17
N TYR A 256 -9.37 8.50 -2.37
CA TYR A 256 -8.35 7.72 -1.65
C TYR A 256 -7.54 6.86 -2.61
N LEU A 257 -6.38 6.38 -2.13
CA LEU A 257 -5.46 5.51 -2.85
C LEU A 257 -4.86 6.11 -4.14
N LYS A 258 -5.08 7.40 -4.42
CA LYS A 258 -4.33 8.15 -5.43
C LYS A 258 -2.98 8.61 -4.88
N ASN A 259 -2.02 8.80 -5.76
CA ASN A 259 -0.77 9.44 -5.40
C ASN A 259 -1.01 10.93 -5.16
N LEU A 260 -0.48 11.45 -4.06
CA LEU A 260 -0.62 12.84 -3.66
C LEU A 260 0.43 13.71 -4.35
N THR A 261 0.00 14.92 -4.69
CA THR A 261 0.87 16.04 -5.02
C THR A 261 1.57 16.57 -3.77
N ARG A 262 2.57 17.45 -3.97
CA ARG A 262 3.27 18.10 -2.85
C ARG A 262 2.30 18.92 -1.98
N ASP A 263 1.40 19.69 -2.60
CA ASP A 263 0.46 20.53 -1.87
C ASP A 263 -0.54 19.68 -1.08
N GLU A 264 -0.99 18.54 -1.61
CA GLU A 264 -1.83 17.59 -0.88
C GLU A 264 -1.08 16.90 0.28
N VAL A 265 0.22 16.61 0.13
CA VAL A 265 1.05 16.13 1.26
C VAL A 265 1.12 17.20 2.35
N ILE A 266 1.41 18.45 1.98
CA ILE A 266 1.48 19.56 2.95
C ILE A 266 0.12 19.81 3.60
N ALA A 267 -0.97 19.74 2.84
CA ALA A 267 -2.34 19.83 3.37
C ALA A 267 -2.60 18.74 4.41
N ASN A 268 -2.18 17.50 4.14
CA ASN A 268 -2.28 16.39 5.10
C ASN A 268 -1.47 16.64 6.38
N ILE A 269 -0.31 17.29 6.30
CA ILE A 269 0.49 17.65 7.47
C ILE A 269 -0.27 18.66 8.34
N TYR A 270 -0.82 19.71 7.74
CA TYR A 270 -1.65 20.68 8.46
C TYR A 270 -2.92 20.03 9.04
N LEU A 271 -3.59 19.15 8.29
CA LEU A 271 -4.77 18.43 8.75
C LEU A 271 -4.48 17.57 9.99
N ASN A 272 -3.40 16.79 9.96
CA ASN A 272 -2.99 15.96 11.10
C ASN A 272 -2.55 16.81 12.30
N ARG A 273 -1.84 17.91 12.05
CA ARG A 273 -1.48 18.86 13.13
C ARG A 273 -2.73 19.50 13.75
N SER A 274 -3.70 19.88 12.93
CA SER A 274 -4.99 20.42 13.37
C SER A 274 -5.72 19.45 14.29
N LEU A 275 -5.80 18.18 13.92
CA LEU A 275 -6.40 17.12 14.74
C LEU A 275 -5.72 17.03 16.12
N ILE A 276 -4.39 16.98 16.15
CA ILE A 276 -3.62 16.91 17.39
C ILE A 276 -3.82 18.17 18.25
N GLN A 277 -3.80 19.36 17.66
CA GLN A 277 -4.02 20.62 18.37
C GLN A 277 -5.43 20.69 18.96
N LYS A 278 -6.44 20.23 18.21
CA LYS A 278 -7.83 20.14 18.66
C LYS A 278 -7.96 19.21 19.87
N GLU A 279 -7.31 18.06 19.85
CA GLU A 279 -7.30 17.10 20.97
C GLU A 279 -6.60 17.67 22.21
N LYS A 280 -5.55 18.48 22.03
CA LYS A 280 -4.88 19.21 23.11
C LYS A 280 -5.67 20.43 23.63
N GLY A 281 -6.82 20.75 23.03
CA GLY A 281 -7.63 21.92 23.41
C GLY A 281 -7.14 23.26 22.83
N ASN A 282 -6.14 23.23 21.94
CA ASN A 282 -5.61 24.42 21.26
C ASN A 282 -6.49 24.78 20.05
N ILE A 283 -7.76 25.09 20.31
CA ILE A 283 -8.81 25.22 19.29
C ILE A 283 -8.49 26.25 18.21
N GLN A 284 -7.92 27.40 18.58
CA GLN A 284 -7.56 28.44 17.60
C GLN A 284 -6.41 28.01 16.67
N ALA A 285 -5.40 27.32 17.20
CA ALA A 285 -4.32 26.78 16.39
C ALA A 285 -4.83 25.66 15.45
N ALA A 286 -5.72 24.80 15.96
CA ALA A 286 -6.37 23.78 15.16
C ALA A 286 -7.15 24.39 13.99
N LEU A 287 -7.90 25.47 14.23
CA LEU A 287 -8.66 26.18 13.19
C LEU A 287 -7.74 26.77 12.12
N GLN A 288 -6.63 27.39 12.52
CA GLN A 288 -5.64 27.95 11.58
C GLN A 288 -5.05 26.86 10.68
N ASP A 289 -4.72 25.71 11.26
CA ASP A 289 -4.19 24.57 10.50
C ASP A 289 -5.23 23.97 9.56
N ALA A 290 -6.48 23.81 10.00
CA ALA A 290 -7.56 23.34 9.13
C ALA A 290 -7.79 24.28 7.93
N ASN A 291 -7.74 25.60 8.16
CA ASN A 291 -7.85 26.58 7.08
C ASN A 291 -6.71 26.48 6.06
N ARG A 292 -5.47 26.26 6.52
CA ARG A 292 -4.31 26.09 5.63
C ARG A 292 -4.38 24.79 4.84
N ALA A 293 -4.86 23.71 5.46
CA ALA A 293 -5.11 22.45 4.75
C ALA A 293 -6.10 22.64 3.60
N ILE A 294 -7.24 23.31 3.87
CA ILE A 294 -8.26 23.62 2.85
C ILE A 294 -7.73 24.58 1.78
N GLN A 295 -6.89 25.54 2.14
CA GLN A 295 -6.30 26.46 1.16
C GLN A 295 -5.37 25.75 0.17
N LEU A 296 -4.65 24.72 0.62
CA LEU A 296 -3.74 23.93 -0.22
C LEU A 296 -4.45 22.83 -1.01
N HIS A 297 -5.54 22.30 -0.46
CA HIS A 297 -6.34 21.26 -1.08
C HIS A 297 -7.83 21.52 -0.76
N ASP A 298 -8.45 22.34 -1.60
CA ASP A 298 -9.83 22.82 -1.42
C ASP A 298 -10.90 21.77 -1.76
N THR A 299 -10.47 20.59 -2.20
CA THR A 299 -11.33 19.42 -2.44
C THR A 299 -11.16 18.32 -1.39
N ASP A 300 -10.47 18.60 -0.27
CA ASP A 300 -10.30 17.64 0.83
C ASP A 300 -11.50 17.61 1.77
N ALA A 301 -12.44 16.71 1.53
CA ALA A 301 -13.61 16.51 2.38
C ALA A 301 -13.25 16.29 3.87
N VAL A 302 -12.11 15.64 4.17
CA VAL A 302 -11.69 15.38 5.54
C VAL A 302 -11.26 16.67 6.24
N ALA A 303 -10.65 17.60 5.50
CA ALA A 303 -10.26 18.90 6.04
C ALA A 303 -11.46 19.76 6.42
N PHE A 304 -12.50 19.78 5.59
CA PHE A 304 -13.77 20.44 5.91
C PHE A 304 -14.46 19.79 7.11
N CYS A 305 -14.57 18.45 7.14
CA CYS A 305 -15.14 17.75 8.28
C CYS A 305 -14.40 18.07 9.58
N ASN A 306 -13.07 18.07 9.57
CA ASN A 306 -12.29 18.42 10.75
C ASN A 306 -12.51 19.87 11.19
N ARG A 307 -12.60 20.83 10.25
CA ARG A 307 -12.91 22.23 10.59
C ARG A 307 -14.32 22.40 11.15
N GLY A 308 -15.30 21.65 10.64
CA GLY A 308 -16.65 21.57 11.20
C GLY A 308 -16.64 21.15 12.68
N VAL A 309 -15.91 20.07 13.01
CA VAL A 309 -15.75 19.62 14.41
C VAL A 309 -15.07 20.68 15.29
N ILE A 310 -14.16 21.47 14.74
CA ILE A 310 -13.51 22.58 15.45
C ILE A 310 -14.53 23.70 15.72
N TYR A 311 -15.38 24.05 14.76
CA TYR A 311 -16.45 25.03 14.95
C TYR A 311 -17.50 24.57 15.97
N GLU A 312 -17.87 23.29 16.00
CA GLU A 312 -18.72 22.73 17.06
C GLU A 312 -18.12 22.94 18.46
N LYS A 313 -16.81 22.69 18.62
CA LYS A 313 -16.09 22.93 19.88
C LYS A 313 -16.06 24.40 20.26
N MET A 314 -16.21 25.31 19.30
CA MET A 314 -16.37 26.75 19.52
C MET A 314 -17.83 27.17 19.74
N HIS A 315 -18.78 26.23 19.71
CA HIS A 315 -20.23 26.47 19.72
C HIS A 315 -20.74 27.28 18.52
N ASP A 316 -20.01 27.28 17.41
CA ASP A 316 -20.44 27.90 16.16
C ASP A 316 -21.06 26.86 15.23
N ILE A 317 -22.33 26.56 15.51
CA ILE A 317 -23.03 25.46 14.84
C ILE A 317 -23.31 25.77 13.37
N ASP A 318 -23.56 27.03 13.03
CA ASP A 318 -23.86 27.44 11.66
C ASP A 318 -22.66 27.16 10.74
N ARG A 319 -21.46 27.61 11.13
CA ARG A 319 -20.24 27.33 10.35
C ARG A 319 -19.86 25.84 10.36
N ALA A 320 -20.15 25.12 11.43
CA ALA A 320 -19.95 23.68 11.46
C ALA A 320 -20.82 22.96 10.42
N LEU A 321 -22.10 23.31 10.34
CA LEU A 321 -23.03 22.75 9.35
C LEU A 321 -22.61 23.07 7.93
N ASP A 322 -22.15 24.31 7.65
CA ASP A 322 -21.63 24.69 6.34
C ASP A 322 -20.45 23.81 5.93
N ASP A 323 -19.47 23.61 6.82
CA ASP A 323 -18.31 22.76 6.55
C ASP A 323 -18.68 21.28 6.37
N TYR A 324 -19.63 20.76 7.14
CA TYR A 324 -20.10 19.39 6.94
C TYR A 324 -20.84 19.21 5.63
N ASN A 325 -21.65 20.19 5.22
CA ASN A 325 -22.34 20.16 3.94
C ASN A 325 -21.34 20.16 2.78
N GLU A 326 -20.28 20.97 2.87
CA GLU A 326 -19.20 20.98 1.88
C GLU A 326 -18.45 19.63 1.85
N ALA A 327 -18.12 19.06 3.01
CA ALA A 327 -17.49 17.75 3.09
C ALA A 327 -18.35 16.66 2.41
N ILE A 328 -19.66 16.64 2.65
CA ILE A 328 -20.61 15.70 2.03
C ILE A 328 -20.72 15.93 0.52
N ALA A 329 -20.68 17.20 0.07
CA ALA A 329 -20.73 17.53 -1.35
C ALA A 329 -19.47 17.06 -2.09
N LEU A 330 -18.29 17.19 -1.46
CA LEU A 330 -17.00 16.76 -2.00
C LEU A 330 -16.85 15.24 -2.00
N ASN A 331 -17.15 14.60 -0.88
CA ASN A 331 -17.17 13.14 -0.74
C ASN A 331 -18.42 12.67 0.03
N PRO A 332 -19.42 12.10 -0.67
CA PRO A 332 -20.64 11.61 -0.05
C PRO A 332 -20.51 10.23 0.65
N ASP A 333 -19.37 9.54 0.52
CA ASP A 333 -19.07 8.24 1.13
C ASP A 333 -18.29 8.37 2.45
#